data_AF-A0A7S4MF35-F1
#
_entry.id   AF-A0A7S4MF35-F1
#
_cell.length_a   1.000
_cell.length_b   1.000
_cell.length_c   1.000
_cell.angle_alpha   90.00
_cell.angle_beta   90.00
_cell.angle_gamma   90.00
#
_symmetry.space_group_name_H-M   'P 1'
#
loop_
_entity.id
_entity.type
_entity.pdbx_description
1 polymer ?
#
loop_
_entity_poly.entity_id
_entity_poly.type
_entity_poly.pdbx_seq_one_letter_code
_entity_poly.pdbx_strand_id
1 'polypeptide(L)'
;LCSPKPSSLTLSLLPSGIYAEVGLFGAISAGVVSFPLVFHLGTVQAFNEMFVTADVPEAKDIETWLEVGSWSWAWMEPLIGQASFFLLTMQFARAQIQNIGVMPYSDYIRDMRARRLVKLYPNYNPAFVTAFSMSDRHVYKSHKNALWAD
;
A
#
# COMPACT_ATOMS: atom_id res chain seq x y z
N LEU A 1 11.81 -30.10 -10.24
CA LEU A 1 11.11 -30.57 -9.03
C LEU A 1 10.24 -29.43 -8.51
N CYS A 2 8.99 -29.38 -9.01
CA CYS A 2 8.02 -28.37 -8.65
C CYS A 2 7.38 -28.80 -7.33
N SER A 3 7.67 -28.09 -6.23
CA SER A 3 7.01 -28.37 -4.96
C SER A 3 5.55 -27.90 -5.06
N PRO A 4 4.55 -28.76 -4.82
CA PRO A 4 3.16 -28.34 -4.80
C PRO A 4 2.95 -27.39 -3.62
N LYS A 5 2.47 -26.18 -3.89
CA LYS A 5 1.99 -25.26 -2.83
C LYS A 5 0.94 -26.01 -1.99
N PRO A 6 1.04 -26.00 -0.65
CA PRO A 6 0.07 -26.67 0.19
C PRO A 6 -1.29 -26.01 0.00
N SER A 7 -2.24 -26.84 -0.40
CA SER A 7 -3.68 -26.57 -0.45
C SER A 7 -4.20 -26.34 0.96
N SER A 8 -4.10 -25.10 1.44
CA SER A 8 -4.78 -24.66 2.66
C SER A 8 -6.27 -24.47 2.38
N LEU A 9 -7.03 -25.54 2.61
CA LEU A 9 -8.37 -25.56 3.20
C LEU A 9 -9.18 -24.24 3.11
N THR A 10 -9.92 -24.12 2.01
CA THR A 10 -11.35 -23.77 1.96
C THR A 10 -11.93 -22.95 3.12
N LEU A 11 -11.63 -21.66 3.16
CA LEU A 11 -12.59 -20.61 3.55
C LEU A 11 -13.19 -20.00 2.26
N SER A 12 -13.73 -20.86 1.38
CA SER A 12 -13.95 -20.57 -0.05
C SER A 12 -15.40 -20.23 -0.42
N LEU A 13 -16.19 -19.62 0.46
CA LEU A 13 -17.56 -19.20 0.17
C LEU A 13 -17.86 -17.71 0.44
N LEU A 14 -16.85 -16.96 0.85
CA LEU A 14 -16.94 -15.50 0.97
C LEU A 14 -16.29 -14.87 -0.26
N PRO A 15 -16.92 -13.86 -0.91
CA PRO A 15 -16.39 -13.21 -2.10
C PRO A 15 -15.03 -12.58 -1.78
N SER A 16 -13.97 -13.32 -2.09
CA SER A 16 -12.59 -13.07 -1.66
C SER A 16 -12.04 -11.71 -2.14
N GLY A 17 -12.61 -11.14 -3.21
CA GLY A 17 -12.26 -9.81 -3.69
C GLY A 17 -12.69 -8.68 -2.75
N ILE A 18 -13.87 -8.77 -2.14
CA ILE A 18 -14.44 -7.67 -1.33
C ILE A 18 -13.57 -7.43 -0.08
N TYR A 19 -13.09 -8.50 0.55
CA TYR A 19 -12.25 -8.39 1.75
C TYR A 19 -10.89 -7.76 1.47
N ALA A 20 -10.29 -8.06 0.32
CA ALA A 20 -9.01 -7.49 -0.04
C ALA A 20 -9.13 -6.01 -0.42
N GLU A 21 -10.21 -5.63 -1.10
CA GLU A 21 -10.50 -4.23 -1.43
C GLU A 21 -10.84 -3.41 -0.17
N VAL A 22 -11.76 -3.89 0.67
CA VAL A 22 -12.12 -3.23 1.94
C VAL A 22 -10.90 -3.15 2.86
N GLY A 23 -10.09 -4.21 2.92
CA GLY A 23 -8.84 -4.23 3.67
C GLY A 23 -7.82 -3.22 3.15
N LEU A 24 -7.69 -3.07 1.83
CA LEU A 24 -6.79 -2.09 1.21
C LEU A 24 -7.23 -0.66 1.54
N PHE A 25 -8.51 -0.33 1.32
CA PHE A 25 -9.04 0.99 1.62
C PHE A 25 -8.97 1.30 3.11
N GLY A 26 -9.31 0.33 3.97
CA GLY A 26 -9.23 0.46 5.42
C GLY A 26 -7.80 0.69 5.92
N ALA A 27 -6.81 0.02 5.33
CA ALA A 27 -5.42 0.20 5.73
C ALA A 27 -4.86 1.55 5.30
N ILE A 28 -5.15 1.98 4.07
CA ILE A 28 -4.71 3.31 3.59
C ILE A 28 -5.37 4.41 4.41
N SER A 29 -6.69 4.33 4.65
CA SER A 29 -7.40 5.33 5.44
C SER A 29 -6.90 5.37 6.88
N ALA A 30 -6.71 4.21 7.53
CA ALA A 30 -6.15 4.14 8.87
C ALA A 30 -4.75 4.77 8.95
N GLY A 31 -3.89 4.47 7.97
CA GLY A 31 -2.56 5.07 7.88
C GLY A 31 -2.61 6.60 7.74
N VAL A 32 -3.46 7.12 6.86
CA VAL A 32 -3.59 8.58 6.64
C VAL A 32 -4.23 9.29 7.83
N VAL A 33 -5.31 8.73 8.40
CA VAL A 33 -6.05 9.31 9.54
C VAL A 33 -5.22 9.30 10.82
N SER A 34 -4.26 8.39 10.95
CA SER A 34 -3.38 8.36 12.12
C SER A 34 -2.47 9.60 12.25
N PHE A 35 -2.14 10.29 11.15
CA PHE A 35 -1.32 11.53 11.21
C PHE A 35 -2.03 12.73 11.87
N PRO A 36 -3.24 13.16 11.46
CA PRO A 36 -3.92 14.28 12.12
C PRO A 36 -4.26 13.96 13.58
N LEU A 37 -4.41 12.69 13.94
CA LEU A 37 -4.65 12.29 15.34
C LEU A 37 -3.50 12.70 16.29
N VAL A 38 -2.31 12.94 15.76
CA VAL A 38 -1.10 13.28 16.52
C VAL A 38 -0.60 14.71 16.25
N PHE A 39 -0.73 15.22 15.02
CA PHE A 39 -0.14 16.51 14.62
C PHE A 39 -1.13 17.67 14.50
N HIS A 40 -2.44 17.41 14.57
CA HIS A 40 -3.46 18.44 14.41
C HIS A 40 -4.09 18.79 15.76
N LEU A 41 -4.00 20.06 16.15
CA LEU A 41 -4.36 20.54 17.49
C LEU A 41 -5.79 20.16 17.89
N GLY A 42 -6.77 20.41 17.00
CA GLY A 42 -8.18 20.17 17.34
C GLY A 42 -8.51 18.70 17.56
N THR A 43 -7.86 17.78 16.83
CA THR A 43 -8.07 16.34 16.99
C THR A 43 -7.37 15.81 18.23
N VAL A 44 -6.18 16.31 18.52
CA VAL A 44 -5.42 15.99 19.74
C VAL A 44 -6.15 16.50 20.98
N GLN A 45 -6.68 17.73 20.96
CA GLN A 45 -7.48 18.29 22.06
C GLN A 45 -8.77 17.50 22.29
N ALA A 46 -9.52 17.19 21.23
CA ALA A 46 -10.74 16.38 21.34
C ALA A 46 -10.43 14.99 21.92
N PHE A 47 -9.32 14.37 21.51
CA PHE A 47 -8.89 13.09 22.06
C PHE A 47 -8.48 13.22 23.53
N ASN A 48 -7.74 14.27 23.88
CA ASN A 48 -7.30 14.54 25.24
C ASN A 48 -8.50 14.73 26.17
N GLU A 49 -9.50 15.53 25.78
CA GLU A 49 -10.73 15.76 26.54
C GLU A 49 -11.56 14.49 26.77
N MET A 50 -11.56 13.57 25.78
CA MET A 50 -12.36 12.34 25.87
C MET A 50 -11.69 11.20 26.64
N PHE A 51 -10.35 11.08 26.57
CA PHE A 51 -9.67 9.86 27.03
C PHE A 51 -8.51 10.09 28.02
N VAL A 52 -7.75 11.18 27.89
CA VAL A 52 -6.44 11.31 28.56
C VAL A 52 -6.47 12.33 29.70
N THR A 53 -7.24 13.40 29.55
CA THR A 53 -7.37 14.49 30.54
C THR A 53 -6.00 15.04 31.02
N ALA A 54 -5.03 15.15 30.11
CA ALA A 54 -3.74 15.78 30.39
C ALA A 54 -3.86 17.31 30.34
N ASP A 55 -2.99 17.99 31.10
CA ASP A 55 -2.94 19.45 31.14
C ASP A 55 -2.60 20.01 29.75
N VAL A 56 -3.41 20.99 29.33
CA VAL A 56 -3.23 21.69 28.05
C VAL A 56 -2.21 22.81 28.26
N PRO A 57 -1.10 22.85 27.51
CA PRO A 57 -0.11 23.89 27.62
C PRO A 57 -0.67 25.27 27.25
N GLU A 58 0.04 26.34 27.60
CA GLU A 58 -0.34 27.69 27.20
C GLU A 58 -0.28 27.83 25.68
N ALA A 59 -1.21 28.61 25.10
CA ALA A 59 -1.38 28.73 23.64
C ALA A 59 -0.12 29.19 22.88
N LYS A 60 0.84 29.80 23.59
CA LYS A 60 2.12 30.26 23.03
C LYS A 60 3.07 29.10 22.66
N ASP A 61 2.94 27.95 23.31
CA ASP A 61 3.80 26.78 23.10
C ASP A 61 3.17 25.76 22.13
N ILE A 62 2.10 26.14 21.40
CA ILE A 62 1.31 25.23 20.54
C ILE A 62 1.08 25.84 19.15
N GLU A 63 1.97 26.73 18.72
CA GLU A 63 1.79 27.45 17.46
C GLU A 63 2.16 26.58 16.24
N THR A 64 3.04 25.60 16.43
CA THR A 64 3.49 24.72 15.35
C THR A 64 2.97 23.28 15.51
N TRP A 65 2.73 22.63 14.36
CA TRP A 65 2.36 21.21 14.30
C TRP A 65 3.35 20.25 14.99
N LEU A 66 4.63 20.63 15.13
CA LEU A 66 5.67 19.82 15.75
C LEU A 66 5.63 19.97 17.26
N GLU A 67 5.26 21.16 17.77
CA GLU A 67 5.01 21.38 19.19
C GLU A 67 3.76 20.64 19.64
N VAL A 68 2.67 20.72 18.86
CA VAL A 68 1.45 19.90 19.05
C VAL A 68 1.83 18.42 19.12
N GLY A 69 2.65 17.96 18.17
CA GLY A 69 3.18 16.61 18.15
C GLY A 69 3.94 16.29 19.43
N SER A 70 4.90 17.13 19.83
CA SER A 70 5.72 16.93 21.03
C SER A 70 4.91 16.85 22.33
N TRP A 71 3.85 17.66 22.45
CA TRP A 71 2.92 17.60 23.57
C TRP A 71 2.09 16.31 23.54
N SER A 72 1.51 15.97 22.37
CA SER A 72 0.73 14.74 22.22
C SER A 72 1.58 13.50 22.54
N TRP A 73 2.86 13.47 22.17
CA TRP A 73 3.79 12.36 22.43
C TRP A 73 4.14 12.16 23.91
N ALA A 74 3.88 13.14 24.78
CA ALA A 74 4.10 12.97 26.20
C ALA A 74 3.13 11.94 26.82
N TRP A 75 1.95 11.76 26.19
CA TRP A 75 0.87 10.93 26.71
C TRP A 75 0.29 9.92 25.69
N MET A 76 0.43 10.17 24.39
CA MET A 76 0.32 9.17 23.34
C MET A 76 1.69 8.52 23.16
N GLU A 77 1.73 7.18 23.11
CA GLU A 77 2.98 6.42 22.91
C GLU A 77 3.89 7.01 21.82
N PRO A 78 5.23 6.85 21.97
CA PRO A 78 6.24 7.62 21.25
C PRO A 78 6.08 7.56 19.73
N LEU A 79 6.60 8.57 19.02
CA LEU A 79 6.76 8.67 17.55
C LEU A 79 7.00 7.34 16.82
N ILE A 80 7.77 6.45 17.44
CA ILE A 80 8.06 5.12 16.92
C ILE A 80 6.79 4.29 16.75
N GLY A 81 5.83 4.32 17.67
CA GLY A 81 4.54 3.62 17.57
C GLY A 81 3.72 4.10 16.38
N GLN A 82 3.61 5.42 16.20
CA GLN A 82 2.90 6.02 15.06
C GLN A 82 3.57 5.67 13.72
N ALA A 83 4.90 5.77 13.64
CA ALA A 83 5.65 5.35 12.46
C ALA A 83 5.50 3.84 12.19
N SER A 84 5.50 3.02 13.24
CA SER A 84 5.31 1.56 13.14
C SER A 84 3.93 1.21 12.63
N PHE A 85 2.88 1.88 13.13
CA PHE A 85 1.51 1.68 12.69
C PHE A 85 1.33 2.07 11.21
N PHE A 86 1.91 3.21 10.80
CA PHE A 86 1.90 3.62 9.41
C PHE A 86 2.62 2.61 8.50
N LEU A 87 3.79 2.11 8.91
CA LEU A 87 4.51 1.08 8.16
C LEU A 87 3.73 -0.23 8.10
N LEU A 88 3.08 -0.64 9.19
CA LEU A 88 2.28 -1.85 9.26
C LEU A 88 1.04 -1.77 8.34
N THR A 89 0.34 -0.64 8.33
CA THR A 89 -0.79 -0.40 7.42
C THR A 89 -0.34 -0.39 5.96
N MET A 90 0.83 0.17 5.63
CA MET A 90 1.40 0.08 4.29
C MET A 90 1.83 -1.35 3.90
N GLN A 91 2.44 -2.10 4.81
CA GLN A 91 2.79 -3.50 4.59
C GLN A 91 1.56 -4.36 4.34
N PHE A 92 0.51 -4.15 5.12
CA PHE A 92 -0.77 -4.81 4.94
C PHE A 92 -1.44 -4.42 3.61
N ALA A 93 -1.45 -3.13 3.25
CA ALA A 93 -1.95 -2.65 1.97
C ALA A 93 -1.22 -3.34 0.80
N ARG A 94 0.11 -3.48 0.88
CA ARG A 94 0.91 -4.23 -0.11
C ARG A 94 0.49 -5.70 -0.19
N ALA A 95 0.24 -6.35 0.95
CA ALA A 95 -0.24 -7.73 0.97
C ALA A 95 -1.62 -7.88 0.31
N GLN A 96 -2.54 -6.91 0.54
CA GLN A 96 -3.85 -6.92 -0.12
C GLN A 96 -3.75 -6.72 -1.64
N ILE A 97 -2.87 -5.84 -2.12
CA ILE A 97 -2.62 -5.67 -3.56
C ILE A 97 -2.14 -6.99 -4.20
N GLN A 98 -1.28 -7.73 -3.50
CA GLN A 98 -0.81 -9.05 -3.95
C GLN A 98 -1.93 -10.10 -3.96
N ASN A 99 -2.85 -10.05 -3.00
CA ASN A 99 -4.01 -10.95 -2.94
C ASN A 99 -5.00 -10.71 -4.09
N ILE A 100 -5.20 -9.45 -4.51
CA ILE A 100 -6.05 -9.09 -5.66
C ILE A 100 -5.35 -9.48 -6.99
N GLY A 101 -4.03 -9.74 -6.96
CA GLY A 101 -3.26 -10.14 -8.14
C GLY A 101 -2.98 -8.99 -9.10
N VAL A 102 -3.18 -7.74 -8.67
CA VAL A 102 -2.90 -6.56 -9.49
C VAL A 102 -1.39 -6.31 -9.52
N MET A 103 -0.82 -6.28 -10.73
CA MET A 103 0.59 -5.95 -10.96
C MET A 103 0.68 -4.61 -11.69
N PRO A 104 0.44 -3.48 -11.01
CA PRO A 104 0.22 -2.19 -11.67
C PRO A 104 1.42 -1.76 -12.52
N TYR A 105 2.64 -2.01 -12.03
CA TYR A 105 3.86 -1.69 -12.75
C TYR A 105 4.03 -2.54 -14.02
N SER A 106 3.80 -3.85 -13.92
CA SER A 106 3.94 -4.76 -15.06
C SER A 106 2.94 -4.40 -16.17
N ASP A 107 1.69 -4.13 -15.80
CA ASP A 107 0.64 -3.77 -16.76
C ASP A 107 0.89 -2.40 -17.39
N TYR A 108 1.33 -1.42 -16.59
CA TYR A 108 1.75 -0.10 -17.10
C TYR A 108 2.86 -0.21 -18.15
N ILE A 109 3.89 -1.02 -17.89
CA ILE A 109 5.01 -1.21 -18.82
C ILE A 109 4.58 -1.98 -20.08
N ARG A 110 3.59 -2.88 -19.99
CA ARG A 110 3.00 -3.56 -21.16
C ARG A 110 2.23 -2.57 -22.02
N ASP A 111 1.38 -1.74 -21.41
CA ASP A 111 0.61 -0.73 -22.13
C ASP A 111 1.49 0.34 -22.78
N MET A 112 2.53 0.81 -22.08
CA MET A 112 3.50 1.74 -22.65
C MET A 112 4.19 1.17 -23.90
N ARG A 113 4.56 -0.12 -23.88
CA ARG A 113 5.18 -0.80 -25.03
C ARG A 113 4.20 -0.99 -26.18
N ALA A 114 2.95 -1.37 -25.89
CA ALA A 114 1.89 -1.47 -26.87
C ALA A 114 1.73 -0.14 -27.63
N ARG A 115 1.60 0.97 -26.88
CA ARG A 115 1.49 2.32 -27.44
C ARG A 115 2.71 2.69 -28.29
N ARG A 116 3.92 2.30 -27.87
CA ARG A 116 5.15 2.55 -28.63
C ARG A 116 5.16 1.78 -29.95
N LEU A 117 4.76 0.52 -29.95
CA LEU A 117 4.70 -0.31 -31.17
C LEU A 117 3.66 0.21 -32.17
N VAL A 118 2.49 0.64 -31.69
CA VAL A 118 1.47 1.27 -32.54
C VAL A 118 2.00 2.52 -33.22
N LYS A 119 2.80 3.35 -32.51
CA LYS A 119 3.43 4.53 -33.11
C LYS A 119 4.51 4.20 -34.14
N LEU A 120 5.25 3.10 -33.94
CA LEU A 120 6.32 2.67 -34.84
C LEU A 120 5.79 2.04 -36.13
N TYR A 121 4.64 1.38 -36.06
CA TYR A 121 4.08 0.60 -37.17
C TYR A 121 2.66 1.08 -37.54
N PRO A 122 2.50 2.32 -38.02
CA PRO A 122 1.17 2.88 -38.33
C PRO A 122 0.45 2.19 -39.49
N ASN A 123 1.19 1.47 -40.34
CA ASN A 123 0.63 0.73 -41.48
C ASN A 123 -0.14 -0.53 -41.08
N TYR A 124 -0.02 -0.97 -39.83
CA TYR A 124 -0.68 -2.17 -39.31
C TYR A 124 -1.89 -1.79 -38.47
N ASN A 125 -2.85 -2.72 -38.37
CA ASN A 125 -4.01 -2.51 -37.51
C ASN A 125 -3.58 -2.39 -36.02
N PRO A 126 -3.88 -1.28 -35.34
CA PRO A 126 -3.41 -1.02 -33.98
C PRO A 126 -3.92 -2.03 -32.96
N ALA A 127 -5.09 -2.65 -33.19
CA ALA A 127 -5.63 -3.67 -32.30
C ALA A 127 -4.76 -4.93 -32.29
N PHE A 128 -4.28 -5.37 -33.46
CA PHE A 128 -3.40 -6.53 -33.58
C PHE A 128 -2.02 -6.27 -32.97
N VAL A 129 -1.43 -5.10 -33.22
CA VAL A 129 -0.12 -4.74 -32.67
C VAL A 129 -0.18 -4.64 -31.14
N THR A 130 -1.25 -4.06 -30.60
CA THR A 130 -1.51 -4.02 -29.17
C THR A 130 -1.68 -5.42 -28.60
N ALA A 131 -2.55 -6.24 -29.20
CA ALA A 131 -2.77 -7.62 -28.77
C ALA A 131 -1.48 -8.46 -28.80
N PHE A 132 -0.65 -8.30 -29.84
CA PHE A 132 0.66 -8.96 -29.95
C PHE A 132 1.57 -8.57 -28.78
N SER A 133 1.73 -7.28 -28.51
CA SER A 133 2.57 -6.78 -27.40
C SER A 133 2.07 -7.22 -26.01
N MET A 134 0.75 -7.41 -25.88
CA MET A 134 0.12 -7.91 -24.67
C MET A 134 0.25 -9.43 -24.54
N SER A 135 0.28 -10.17 -25.65
CA SER A 135 0.42 -11.63 -25.68
C SER A 135 1.85 -12.10 -25.49
N ASP A 136 2.84 -11.27 -25.80
CA ASP A 136 4.25 -11.58 -25.60
C ASP A 136 4.52 -11.74 -24.11
N ARG A 137 4.58 -13.00 -23.67
CA ARG A 137 4.83 -13.37 -22.29
C ARG A 137 6.27 -13.02 -22.02
N HIS A 138 6.51 -11.90 -21.34
CA HIS A 138 7.81 -11.61 -20.76
C HIS A 138 8.22 -12.79 -19.88
N VAL A 139 9.11 -13.63 -20.40
CA VAL A 139 9.82 -14.64 -19.64
C VAL A 139 10.71 -13.89 -18.67
N TYR A 140 10.19 -13.56 -17.50
CA TYR A 140 11.04 -13.26 -16.35
C TYR A 140 11.74 -14.57 -15.99
N LYS A 141 12.81 -14.89 -16.72
CA LYS A 141 13.75 -15.94 -16.32
C LYS A 141 14.24 -15.52 -14.94
N SER A 142 13.79 -16.23 -13.91
CA SER A 142 14.40 -16.23 -12.60
C SER A 142 15.83 -16.78 -12.78
N HIS A 143 16.75 -15.90 -13.15
CA HIS A 143 18.15 -16.20 -13.46
C HIS A 143 19.00 -16.30 -12.17
N LYS A 144 18.43 -16.81 -11.07
CA LYS A 144 19.14 -16.95 -9.78
C LYS A 144 19.34 -18.37 -9.27
N ASN A 145 18.73 -19.40 -9.87
CA ASN A 145 18.83 -20.78 -9.35
C ASN A 145 19.52 -21.79 -10.30
N ALA A 146 20.17 -21.32 -11.39
CA ALA A 146 20.81 -22.21 -12.36
C ALA A 146 22.35 -22.06 -12.43
N LEU A 147 22.96 -21.32 -11.49
CA LEU A 147 24.40 -21.02 -11.51
C LEU A 147 25.16 -21.58 -10.29
N TRP A 148 24.52 -22.42 -9.47
CA TRP A 148 25.15 -23.05 -8.29
C TRP A 148 24.70 -24.51 -8.07
N ALA A 149 24.44 -25.24 -9.16
CA ALA A 149 24.03 -26.65 -9.10
C ALA A 149 25.07 -27.59 -9.73
N ASP A 150 26.32 -27.15 -9.78
CA ASP A 150 27.50 -27.99 -10.06
C ASP A 150 28.46 -27.89 -8.87
#